data_AF-A0A2N2GHW0-F1
#
_entry.id   AF-A0A2N2GHW0-F1
#
_cell.length_a   1.000
_cell.length_b   1.000
_cell.length_c   1.000
_cell.angle_alpha   90.00
_cell.angle_beta   90.00
_cell.angle_gamma   90.00
#
_symmetry.space_group_name_H-M   'P 1'
#
loop_
_entity.id
_entity.type
_entity.pdbx_description
1 polymer ?
#
loop_
_entity_poly.entity_id
_entity_poly.type
_entity_poly.pdbx_seq_one_letter_code
_entity_poly.pdbx_strand_id
1 'polypeptide(L)'
;MALMIRFYTVVIRIDTIEKYYPGGVDAFVKYYTVLHDKELVGAIFMNMYDVDSFIDDLIDFGFTYVVNNEFVDIAVVDMLRGLTLPCKWLETSIYCPQKNNKIKVSTCWLKGSKDKEIGIRLSKNGDPSLWGDPIYNS
;
A
#
# COMPACT_ATOMS: atom_id res chain seq x y z
N MET A 1 1.73 -10.07 -5.01
CA MET A 1 2.52 -9.99 -3.76
C MET A 1 1.90 -8.92 -2.85
N ALA A 2 1.89 -9.12 -1.54
CA ALA A 2 1.35 -8.13 -0.60
C ALA A 2 2.35 -6.99 -0.32
N LEU A 3 1.87 -5.77 -0.07
CA LEU A 3 2.71 -4.62 0.30
C LEU A 3 2.82 -4.49 1.82
N MET A 4 4.01 -4.14 2.30
CA MET A 4 4.22 -3.78 3.71
C MET A 4 3.99 -2.28 3.90
N ILE A 5 3.27 -1.92 4.95
CA ILE A 5 2.91 -0.55 5.30
C ILE A 5 3.90 -0.01 6.33
N ARG A 6 4.41 1.19 6.09
CA ARG A 6 5.21 1.96 7.05
C ARG A 6 4.68 3.38 7.14
N PHE A 7 4.68 3.93 8.36
CA PHE A 7 4.15 5.28 8.64
C PHE A 7 2.79 5.49 7.96
N TYR A 8 2.70 6.41 7.00
CA TYR A 8 1.58 6.52 6.07
C TYR A 8 2.01 5.94 4.73
N THR A 9 1.22 5.03 4.19
CA THR A 9 1.45 4.48 2.85
C THR A 9 0.26 4.78 1.96
N VAL A 10 0.51 5.48 0.86
CA VAL A 10 -0.46 5.68 -0.22
C VAL A 10 -0.40 4.46 -1.12
N VAL A 11 -1.52 3.75 -1.21
CA VAL A 11 -1.68 2.52 -1.98
C VAL A 11 -2.59 2.80 -3.18
N ILE A 12 -2.13 2.39 -4.36
CA ILE A 12 -2.81 2.63 -5.64
C ILE A 12 -2.85 1.31 -6.40
N ARG A 13 -3.94 1.05 -7.11
CA ARG A 13 -4.01 -0.11 -8.01
C ARG A 13 -3.19 0.13 -9.27
N ILE A 14 -2.51 -0.92 -9.74
CA ILE A 14 -1.76 -0.86 -11.01
C ILE A 14 -2.68 -0.56 -12.19
N ASP A 15 -3.90 -1.12 -12.22
CA ASP A 15 -4.86 -0.87 -13.30
C ASP A 15 -5.27 0.61 -13.41
N THR A 16 -5.39 1.31 -12.28
CA THR A 16 -5.62 2.75 -12.22
C THR A 16 -4.43 3.52 -12.78
N ILE A 17 -3.20 3.14 -12.41
CA ILE A 17 -1.99 3.82 -12.90
C ILE A 17 -1.87 3.69 -14.41
N GLU A 18 -2.05 2.48 -14.94
CA GLU A 18 -2.07 2.23 -16.39
C GLU A 18 -3.10 3.08 -17.13
N LYS A 19 -4.25 3.33 -16.49
CA LYS A 19 -5.34 4.09 -17.09
C LYS A 19 -5.09 5.60 -17.13
N TYR A 20 -4.56 6.18 -16.06
CA TYR A 20 -4.56 7.63 -15.86
C TYR A 20 -3.17 8.26 -15.90
N TYR A 21 -2.11 7.54 -15.51
CA TYR A 21 -0.78 8.12 -15.45
C TYR A 21 -0.09 8.09 -16.83
N PRO A 22 0.41 9.23 -17.34
CA PRO A 22 1.12 9.25 -18.62
C PRO A 22 2.34 8.32 -18.62
N GLY A 23 2.33 7.35 -19.54
CA GLY A 23 3.39 6.34 -19.65
C GLY A 23 3.23 5.13 -18.72
N GLY A 24 2.07 4.98 -18.07
CA GLY A 24 1.70 3.78 -17.32
C GLY A 24 2.57 3.52 -16.09
N VAL A 25 2.58 2.28 -15.62
CA VAL A 25 3.32 1.89 -14.41
C VAL A 25 4.82 2.09 -14.57
N ASP A 26 5.38 1.80 -15.74
CA ASP A 26 6.82 1.95 -16.00
C ASP A 26 7.31 3.40 -15.79
N ALA A 27 6.54 4.39 -16.27
CA ALA A 27 6.86 5.78 -16.02
C ALA A 27 6.68 6.16 -14.54
N PHE A 28 5.63 5.63 -13.90
CA PHE A 28 5.31 5.89 -12.49
C PHE A 28 6.42 5.42 -11.56
N VAL A 29 6.84 4.14 -11.66
CA VAL A 29 7.86 3.54 -10.79
C VAL A 29 9.26 4.10 -11.04
N LYS A 30 9.50 4.66 -12.24
CA LYS A 30 10.74 5.35 -12.56
C LYS A 30 10.81 6.74 -11.93
N TYR A 31 9.68 7.43 -11.84
CA TYR A 31 9.60 8.79 -11.31
C TYR A 31 9.51 8.81 -9.78
N TYR A 32 8.72 7.91 -9.19
CA TYR A 32 8.50 7.85 -7.74
C TYR A 32 9.28 6.72 -7.07
N THR A 33 9.77 6.96 -5.86
CA THR A 33 10.35 5.89 -5.03
C THR A 33 9.23 5.10 -4.37
N VAL A 34 8.91 3.94 -4.93
CA VAL A 34 7.75 3.12 -4.51
C VAL A 34 8.12 1.65 -4.33
N LEU A 35 7.30 0.95 -3.57
CA LEU A 35 7.23 -0.51 -3.55
C LEU A 35 6.06 -0.92 -4.44
N HIS A 36 6.18 -2.00 -5.20
CA HIS A 36 5.05 -2.48 -5.99
C HIS A 36 5.09 -3.99 -6.19
N ASP A 37 3.93 -4.54 -6.51
CA ASP A 37 3.82 -5.89 -7.05
C ASP A 37 3.15 -5.86 -8.43
N LYS A 38 2.36 -6.89 -8.77
CA LYS A 38 1.59 -6.95 -10.03
C LYS A 38 0.21 -6.30 -9.91
N GLU A 39 -0.28 -6.04 -8.70
CA GLU A 39 -1.65 -5.54 -8.47
C GLU A 39 -1.66 -4.11 -7.89
N LEU A 40 -0.65 -3.73 -7.10
CA LEU A 40 -0.62 -2.55 -6.26
C LEU A 40 0.75 -1.85 -6.31
N VAL A 41 0.72 -0.54 -6.11
CA VAL A 41 1.87 0.32 -5.82
C VAL A 41 1.67 0.95 -4.45
N GLY A 42 2.75 1.07 -3.67
CA GLY A 42 2.79 1.70 -2.36
C GLY A 42 3.88 2.77 -2.28
N ALA A 43 3.50 4.02 -2.03
CA ALA A 43 4.40 5.13 -1.73
C ALA A 43 4.37 5.45 -0.23
N ILE A 44 5.53 5.52 0.42
CA ILE A 44 5.66 5.66 1.88
C ILE A 44 6.01 7.12 2.24
N PHE A 45 5.29 7.66 3.22
CA PHE A 45 5.43 9.04 3.71
C PHE A 45 5.50 9.10 5.25
N MET A 46 6.28 10.05 5.77
CA MET A 46 6.47 10.23 7.21
C MET A 46 5.35 11.06 7.88
N ASN A 47 4.66 11.90 7.11
CA ASN A 47 3.63 12.81 7.60
C ASN A 47 2.48 12.93 6.60
N MET A 48 1.33 13.45 7.07
CA MET A 48 0.12 13.60 6.23
C MET A 48 0.21 14.76 5.23
N TYR A 49 1.01 15.80 5.47
CA TYR A 49 1.12 16.92 4.52
C TYR A 49 1.75 16.47 3.19
N ASP A 50 2.76 15.60 3.27
CA ASP A 50 3.38 15.01 2.07
C ASP A 50 2.43 14.02 1.38
N VAL A 51 1.60 13.31 2.14
CA VAL A 51 0.53 12.44 1.60
C VAL A 51 -0.48 13.26 0.82
N ASP A 52 -0.98 14.35 1.40
CA ASP A 52 -1.98 15.21 0.77
C ASP A 52 -1.41 15.82 -0.52
N SER A 53 -0.18 16.33 -0.47
CA SER A 53 0.49 16.90 -1.66
C SER A 53 0.67 15.87 -2.77
N PHE A 54 1.06 14.64 -2.43
CA PHE A 54 1.19 13.56 -3.40
C PHE A 54 -0.16 13.14 -3.99
N ILE A 55 -1.23 13.16 -3.20
CA ILE A 55 -2.58 12.85 -3.67
C ILE A 55 -3.09 13.93 -4.62
N ASP A 56 -2.83 15.21 -4.32
CA ASP A 56 -3.20 16.31 -5.20
C ASP A 56 -2.55 16.17 -6.58
N ASP A 57 -1.26 15.81 -6.63
CA ASP A 57 -0.56 15.51 -7.90
C ASP A 57 -1.27 14.39 -8.69
N LEU A 58 -1.73 13.34 -8.01
CA LEU A 58 -2.45 12.23 -8.67
C LEU A 58 -3.84 12.65 -9.15
N ILE A 59 -4.54 13.50 -8.40
CA ILE A 59 -5.83 14.05 -8.81
C ILE A 59 -5.69 14.85 -10.10
N ASP A 60 -4.59 15.60 -10.26
CA ASP A 60 -4.29 16.33 -11.50
C ASP A 60 -4.09 15.41 -12.71
N PHE A 61 -3.65 14.17 -12.50
CA PHE A 61 -3.61 13.12 -13.53
C PHE A 61 -4.97 12.43 -13.76
N GLY A 62 -6.00 12.76 -13.00
CA GLY A 62 -7.37 12.24 -13.13
C GLY A 62 -7.72 11.07 -12.21
N PHE A 63 -6.91 10.79 -11.18
CA PHE A 63 -7.22 9.78 -10.19
C PHE A 63 -8.34 10.24 -9.26
N THR A 64 -9.20 9.32 -8.82
CA THR A 64 -10.24 9.64 -7.82
C THR A 64 -9.81 9.22 -6.42
N TYR A 65 -9.68 10.17 -5.50
CA TYR A 65 -9.30 9.84 -4.12
C TYR A 65 -10.46 9.31 -3.28
N VAL A 66 -11.38 10.19 -2.84
CA VAL A 66 -12.49 9.84 -1.93
C VAL A 66 -13.83 10.27 -2.51
N VAL A 67 -14.80 9.36 -2.48
CA VAL A 67 -16.21 9.64 -2.80
C VAL A 67 -17.08 9.03 -1.72
N ASN A 68 -18.04 9.80 -1.18
CA ASN A 68 -18.92 9.35 -0.09
C ASN A 68 -18.16 8.76 1.11
N ASN A 69 -17.03 9.36 1.48
CA ASN A 69 -16.17 8.92 2.59
C ASN A 69 -15.60 7.49 2.41
N GLU A 70 -15.41 7.05 1.16
CA GLU A 70 -14.81 5.77 0.78
C GLU A 70 -13.70 5.99 -0.27
N PHE A 71 -12.60 5.24 -0.16
CA PHE A 71 -11.52 5.26 -1.13
C PHE A 71 -11.93 4.65 -2.47
N VAL A 72 -11.58 5.34 -3.57
CA VAL A 72 -11.92 4.93 -4.93
C VAL A 72 -10.71 4.37 -5.66
N ASP A 73 -9.73 5.19 -6.03
CA ASP A 73 -8.54 4.78 -6.76
C ASP A 73 -7.28 4.78 -5.89
N ILE A 74 -7.28 5.64 -4.88
CA ILE A 74 -6.16 5.86 -3.97
C ILE A 74 -6.64 5.55 -2.55
N ALA A 75 -5.89 4.72 -1.83
CA ALA A 75 -6.14 4.42 -0.41
C ALA A 75 -4.95 4.83 0.45
N VAL A 76 -5.22 5.40 1.63
CA VAL A 76 -4.17 5.72 2.60
C VAL A 76 -4.24 4.75 3.78
N VAL A 77 -3.13 4.07 4.02
CA VAL A 77 -2.99 3.09 5.10
C VAL A 77 -2.01 3.61 6.14
N ASP A 78 -2.48 3.72 7.39
CA ASP A 78 -1.68 4.04 8.57
C ASP A 78 -1.11 2.73 9.14
N MET A 79 0.20 2.68 9.37
CA MET A 79 0.89 1.49 9.88
C MET A 79 0.34 0.98 11.22
N LEU A 80 -0.24 1.84 12.06
CA LEU A 80 -0.74 1.49 13.38
C LEU A 80 -2.24 1.17 13.41
N ARG A 81 -3.01 1.77 12.48
CA ARG A 81 -4.48 1.75 12.46
C ARG A 81 -5.08 1.05 11.24
N GLY A 82 -4.30 0.84 10.18
CA GLY A 82 -4.76 0.25 8.92
C GLY A 82 -5.37 1.31 8.00
N LEU A 83 -6.39 0.91 7.24
CA LEU A 83 -7.14 1.81 6.37
C LEU A 83 -7.68 3.03 7.14
N THR A 84 -7.37 4.22 6.64
CA THR A 84 -7.82 5.49 7.27
C THR A 84 -9.27 5.85 6.88
N LEU A 85 -9.77 5.30 5.77
CA LEU A 85 -11.18 5.32 5.35
C LEU A 85 -11.59 3.94 4.79
N PRO A 86 -12.90 3.62 4.74
CA PRO A 86 -13.39 2.41 4.07
C PRO A 86 -12.84 2.26 2.65
N CYS A 87 -12.51 1.03 2.26
CA CYS A 87 -12.05 0.68 0.93
C CYS A 87 -12.65 -0.65 0.49
N LYS A 88 -13.28 -0.70 -0.69
CA LYS A 88 -13.89 -1.92 -1.20
C LYS A 88 -12.90 -2.88 -1.85
N TRP A 89 -11.77 -2.37 -2.33
CA TRP A 89 -10.81 -3.12 -3.15
C TRP A 89 -9.53 -3.49 -2.41
N LEU A 90 -9.25 -2.91 -1.25
CA LEU A 90 -8.04 -3.19 -0.46
C LEU A 90 -8.39 -3.90 0.85
N GLU A 91 -7.66 -4.97 1.17
CA GLU A 91 -7.67 -5.58 2.50
C GLU A 91 -6.33 -5.31 3.21
N THR A 92 -6.39 -5.18 4.54
CA THR A 92 -5.19 -4.95 5.38
C THR A 92 -5.13 -5.94 6.54
N SER A 93 -3.93 -6.32 6.95
CA SER A 93 -3.66 -7.00 8.22
C SER A 93 -2.73 -6.15 9.07
N ILE A 94 -3.01 -6.09 10.37
CA ILE A 94 -2.15 -5.48 11.38
C ILE A 94 -1.84 -6.55 12.41
N TYR A 95 -0.57 -6.82 12.64
CA TYR A 95 -0.13 -7.82 13.60
C TYR A 95 0.90 -7.28 14.59
N CYS A 96 0.82 -7.73 15.83
CA CYS A 96 1.81 -7.47 16.88
C CYS A 96 2.63 -8.75 17.11
N PRO A 97 3.91 -8.82 16.69
CA PRO A 97 4.72 -10.05 16.74
C PRO A 97 4.94 -10.62 18.14
N GLN A 98 4.91 -9.78 19.18
CA GLN A 98 5.09 -10.21 20.57
C GLN A 98 4.12 -9.47 21.49
N LYS A 99 3.55 -10.20 22.47
CA LYS A 99 2.62 -9.63 23.48
C LYS A 99 3.19 -8.44 24.26
N ASN A 100 4.52 -8.33 24.38
CA ASN A 100 5.20 -7.25 25.10
C ASN A 100 5.85 -6.20 24.20
N ASN A 101 5.83 -6.38 22.87
CA ASN A 101 6.45 -5.44 21.94
C ASN A 101 5.37 -4.54 21.30
N LYS A 102 5.64 -3.23 21.26
CA LYS A 102 4.70 -2.24 20.67
C LYS A 102 4.81 -2.13 19.15
N ILE A 103 5.77 -2.83 18.54
CA ILE A 103 5.99 -2.78 17.09
C ILE A 103 4.84 -3.53 16.40
N LYS A 104 4.01 -2.77 15.69
CA LYS A 104 2.98 -3.31 14.80
C LYS A 104 3.56 -3.48 13.41
N VAL A 105 3.24 -4.57 12.74
CA VAL A 105 3.54 -4.77 11.31
C VAL A 105 2.22 -4.76 10.57
N SER A 106 2.14 -3.94 9.55
CA SER A 106 0.94 -3.81 8.72
C SER A 106 1.25 -4.20 7.30
N THR A 107 0.35 -4.97 6.69
CA THR A 107 0.42 -5.37 5.28
C THR A 107 -0.91 -5.14 4.60
N CYS A 108 -0.90 -4.97 3.28
CA CYS A 108 -2.11 -4.87 2.47
C CYS A 108 -2.01 -5.70 1.18
N TRP A 109 -3.16 -6.06 0.63
CA TRP A 109 -3.29 -6.78 -0.64
C TRP A 109 -4.63 -6.46 -1.31
N LEU A 110 -4.71 -6.72 -2.62
CA LEU A 110 -5.95 -6.54 -3.36
C LEU A 110 -7.01 -7.54 -2.87
N LYS A 111 -8.23 -7.07 -2.63
CA LYS A 111 -9.32 -7.90 -2.13
C LYS A 111 -9.62 -9.05 -3.08
N GLY A 112 -9.65 -10.27 -2.56
CA GLY A 112 -9.84 -11.49 -3.35
C GLY A 112 -8.56 -12.05 -3.98
N SER A 113 -7.41 -11.39 -3.78
CA SER A 113 -6.12 -11.89 -4.26
C SER A 113 -5.68 -13.16 -3.54
N LYS A 114 -4.97 -14.02 -4.27
CA LYS A 114 -4.32 -15.22 -3.73
C LYS A 114 -3.17 -14.86 -2.78
N ASP A 115 -2.68 -13.63 -2.85
CA ASP A 115 -1.58 -13.14 -2.00
C ASP A 115 -2.00 -12.82 -0.57
N LYS A 116 -3.30 -12.97 -0.24
CA LYS A 116 -3.81 -12.80 1.12
C LYS A 116 -3.04 -13.61 2.16
N GLU A 117 -2.79 -14.89 1.88
CA GLU A 117 -2.06 -15.75 2.83
C GLU A 117 -0.60 -15.30 3.00
N ILE A 118 0.02 -14.80 1.93
CA ILE A 118 1.36 -14.23 1.95
C ILE A 118 1.38 -12.94 2.78
N GLY A 119 0.42 -12.04 2.56
CA GLY A 119 0.27 -10.81 3.34
C GLY A 119 0.07 -11.05 4.83
N ILE A 120 -0.72 -12.07 5.20
CA ILE A 120 -0.91 -12.47 6.59
C ILE A 120 0.38 -13.06 7.19
N ARG A 121 1.11 -13.89 6.45
CA ARG A 121 2.39 -14.46 6.91
C ARG A 121 3.45 -13.37 7.11
N LEU A 122 3.55 -12.41 6.18
CA LEU A 122 4.43 -11.25 6.29
C LEU A 122 4.12 -10.42 7.54
N SER A 123 2.84 -10.13 7.77
CA SER A 123 2.36 -9.49 9.00
C SER A 123 2.79 -10.27 10.24
N LYS A 124 2.60 -11.59 10.26
CA LYS A 124 2.86 -12.46 11.41
C LYS A 124 4.32 -12.59 11.79
N ASN A 125 5.19 -12.72 10.79
CA ASN A 125 6.59 -13.02 11.06
C ASN A 125 7.32 -11.80 11.61
N GLY A 126 6.98 -10.59 11.17
CA GLY A 126 7.51 -9.33 11.70
C GLY A 126 9.03 -9.29 11.86
N ASP A 127 9.74 -10.11 11.07
CA ASP A 127 11.16 -10.36 11.16
C ASP A 127 11.88 -9.56 10.08
N PRO A 128 12.70 -8.56 10.44
CA PRO A 128 13.46 -7.77 9.50
C PRO A 128 14.44 -8.56 8.62
N SER A 129 14.85 -9.76 9.04
CA SER A 129 15.80 -10.60 8.30
C SER A 129 15.18 -11.28 7.07
N LEU A 130 13.85 -11.42 7.02
CA LEU A 130 13.12 -11.97 5.88
C LEU A 130 13.02 -10.99 4.70
N TRP A 131 13.48 -9.74 4.85
CA TRP A 131 13.43 -8.71 3.80
C TRP A 131 14.36 -8.95 2.61
N GLY A 132 15.20 -10.00 2.64
CA GLY A 132 16.07 -10.43 1.54
C GLY A 132 15.83 -11.84 1.03
N ASP A 133 14.75 -12.51 1.45
CA ASP A 133 14.48 -13.91 1.08
C ASP A 133 14.00 -14.01 -0.38
N PRO A 134 14.59 -14.90 -1.22
CA PRO A 134 14.24 -15.05 -2.64
C PRO A 134 12.76 -15.33 -2.92
N ILE A 135 12.02 -15.86 -1.94
CA ILE A 135 10.56 -16.09 -2.05
C ILE A 135 9.77 -14.77 -2.20
N TYR A 136 10.35 -13.63 -1.80
CA TYR A 136 9.73 -12.30 -1.90
C TYR A 136 10.24 -11.46 -3.08
N ASN A 137 11.18 -11.98 -3.89
CA ASN A 137 11.78 -11.27 -5.04
C ASN A 137 11.40 -11.89 -6.41
N SER A 138 10.29 -12.61 -6.50
CA SER A 138 9.81 -13.30 -7.72
C SER A 138 8.43 -12.86 -8.19
#